data_AF-A0A844D7M2-F1
#
_entry.id   AF-A0A844D7M2-F1
#
_cell.length_a   1.000
_cell.length_b   1.000
_cell.length_c   1.000
_cell.angle_alpha   90.00
_cell.angle_beta   90.00
_cell.angle_gamma   90.00
#
_symmetry.space_group_name_H-M   'P 1'
#
loop_
_entity.id
_entity.type
_entity.pdbx_description
1 polymer ?
#
loop_
_entity_poly.entity_id
_entity_poly.type
_entity_poly.pdbx_seq_one_letter_code
_entity_poly.pdbx_strand_id
1 'polypeptide(L)' 'MRTMTLSLSSEIDDFLTTFAYERGISKAEAMKGAFALLKIAYDEKRKGDGSSIGLVRRLPDDSLEAVGLVTGA' A
#
# COMPACT_ATOMS: atom_id res chain seq x y z
N MET A 1 -4.91 -23.41 -2.91
CA MET A 1 -3.99 -22.24 -2.95
C MET A 1 -3.90 -21.78 -4.39
N ARG A 2 -3.96 -20.47 -4.68
CA ARG A 2 -3.75 -19.95 -6.04
C ARG A 2 -2.35 -19.35 -6.11
N THR A 3 -1.62 -19.64 -7.20
CA THR A 3 -0.25 -19.17 -7.41
C THR A 3 -0.25 -18.13 -8.53
N MET A 4 0.60 -17.12 -8.39
CA MET A 4 0.84 -16.09 -9.40
C MET A 4 2.34 -15.90 -9.54
N THR A 5 2.81 -15.81 -10.78
CA THR A 5 4.18 -15.43 -11.12
C THR A 5 4.16 -14.03 -11.71
N LEU A 6 5.07 -13.18 -11.27
CA LEU A 6 5.21 -11.81 -11.74
C LEU A 6 6.66 -11.56 -12.17
N SER A 7 6.83 -10.90 -13.31
CA SER A 7 8.12 -10.31 -13.68
C SER A 7 8.12 -8.87 -13.18
N LEU A 8 9.12 -8.52 -12.38
CA LEU A 8 9.28 -7.18 -11.80
C LEU A 8 10.49 -6.50 -12.43
N SER A 9 10.48 -5.16 -12.46
CA SER A 9 11.72 -4.42 -12.72
C SER A 9 12.70 -4.68 -11.58
N SER A 10 14.00 -4.55 -11.85
CA SER A 10 15.05 -4.69 -10.83
C SER A 10 14.83 -3.73 -9.65
N GLU A 11 14.45 -2.48 -9.95
CA GLU A 11 14.17 -1.46 -8.92
C GLU A 11 13.09 -1.91 -7.91
N ILE A 12 11.99 -2.49 -8.39
CA ILE A 12 10.91 -2.96 -7.51
C ILE A 12 11.35 -4.20 -6.74
N ASP A 13 12.11 -5.11 -7.37
CA ASP A 13 12.62 -6.30 -6.68
C ASP A 13 13.63 -5.94 -5.57
N ASP A 14 14.51 -4.97 -5.81
CA ASP A 14 15.48 -4.46 -4.84
C ASP A 14 14.79 -3.78 -3.66
N PHE A 15 13.77 -2.96 -3.95
CA PHE A 15 12.91 -2.37 -2.92
C PHE A 15 12.25 -3.45 -2.05
N LEU A 16 11.59 -4.44 -2.68
CA LEU A 16 10.92 -5.53 -1.95
C LEU A 16 11.89 -6.37 -1.14
N THR A 17 13.11 -6.58 -1.65
CA THR A 17 14.19 -7.28 -0.90
C THR A 17 14.52 -6.52 0.37
N THR A 18 14.80 -5.23 0.24
CA THR A 18 15.20 -4.36 1.36
C THR A 18 14.07 -4.26 2.39
N PHE A 19 12.85 -3.95 1.94
CA PHE A 19 11.68 -3.85 2.81
C PHE A 19 11.40 -5.15 3.57
N ALA A 20 11.45 -6.29 2.88
CA ALA A 20 11.22 -7.59 3.49
C ALA A 20 12.28 -7.91 4.55
N TYR A 21 13.55 -7.62 4.25
CA TYR A 21 14.66 -7.78 5.18
C TYR A 21 14.50 -6.92 6.44
N GLU A 22 14.24 -5.62 6.29
CA GLU A 22 14.07 -4.69 7.41
C GLU A 22 12.89 -5.06 8.33
N ARG A 23 11.86 -5.67 7.76
CA ARG A 23 10.64 -6.10 8.48
C ARG A 23 10.71 -7.53 9.00
N GLY A 24 11.76 -8.30 8.65
CA GLY A 24 11.87 -9.71 9.03
C GLY A 24 10.78 -10.61 8.43
N ILE A 25 10.30 -10.29 7.22
CA ILE A 25 9.25 -11.03 6.52
C ILE A 25 9.73 -11.51 5.14
N SER A 26 8.95 -12.34 4.46
CA SER A 26 9.21 -12.71 3.07
C SER A 26 8.71 -11.65 2.07
N LYS A 27 9.31 -11.61 0.86
CA LYS A 27 8.78 -10.80 -0.26
C LYS A 27 7.30 -11.13 -0.54
N ALA A 28 6.91 -12.39 -0.42
CA ALA A 28 5.53 -12.82 -0.61
C ALA A 28 4.58 -12.19 0.43
N GLU A 29 5.00 -12.06 1.68
CA GLU A 29 4.21 -11.37 2.72
C GLU A 29 4.14 -9.86 2.48
N ALA A 30 5.25 -9.24 2.06
CA ALA A 30 5.24 -7.84 1.65
C ALA A 30 4.25 -7.58 0.51
N MET A 31 4.26 -8.45 -0.52
CA MET A 31 3.32 -8.37 -1.64
C MET A 31 1.87 -8.60 -1.21
N LYS A 32 1.59 -9.51 -0.28
CA LYS A 32 0.24 -9.67 0.29
C LYS A 32 -0.24 -8.38 0.95
N GLY A 33 0.63 -7.67 1.67
CA GLY A 33 0.33 -6.36 2.25
C GLY A 33 -0.01 -5.31 1.20
N ALA A 34 0.77 -5.23 0.12
CA ALA A 34 0.51 -4.32 -1.00
C ALA A 34 -0.86 -4.61 -1.66
N PHE A 35 -1.19 -5.89 -1.92
CA PHE A 35 -2.49 -6.27 -2.47
C PHE A 35 -3.65 -5.98 -1.52
N ALA A 36 -3.46 -6.15 -0.21
CA ALA A 36 -4.47 -5.78 0.78
C ALA A 36 -4.76 -4.28 0.73
N LEU A 37 -3.72 -3.43 0.67
CA LEU A 37 -3.89 -1.98 0.55
C LEU A 37 -4.61 -1.59 -0.74
N LEU A 38 -4.24 -2.20 -1.87
CA LEU A 38 -4.92 -1.99 -3.16
C LEU A 38 -6.41 -2.34 -3.06
N LYS A 39 -6.75 -3.48 -2.43
CA LYS A 39 -8.13 -3.88 -2.23
C LYS A 39 -8.92 -2.87 -1.40
N ILE A 40 -8.36 -2.39 -0.28
CA ILE A 40 -9.04 -1.39 0.57
C ILE A 40 -9.27 -0.11 -0.24
N ALA A 41 -8.27 0.36 -1.00
CA ALA A 41 -8.42 1.57 -1.82
C ALA A 41 -9.52 1.42 -2.88
N TYR A 42 -9.57 0.25 -3.52
CA TYR A 42 -10.60 -0.08 -4.51
C TYR A 42 -12.00 -0.16 -3.88
N ASP A 43 -12.14 -0.84 -2.74
CA ASP A 43 -13.42 -1.01 -2.05
C ASP A 43 -13.97 0.33 -1.54
N GLU A 44 -13.11 1.21 -1.00
CA GLU A 44 -13.51 2.56 -0.57
C GLU A 44 -14.01 3.40 -1.75
N LYS A 45 -13.27 3.44 -2.85
CA LYS A 45 -13.69 4.16 -4.06
C LYS A 45 -15.04 3.68 -4.59
N ARG A 46 -15.33 2.38 -4.45
CA ARG A 46 -16.59 1.76 -4.93
C ARG A 46 -17.82 2.12 -4.13
N LYS A 47 -17.70 2.67 -2.92
CA LYS A 47 -18.87 3.11 -2.13
C LYS A 47 -19.64 4.23 -2.84
N GLY A 48 -18.96 5.05 -3.65
CA GLY A 48 -19.60 6.09 -4.46
C GLY A 48 -20.20 7.24 -3.64
N ASP A 49 -19.84 7.33 -2.35
CA ASP A 49 -20.30 8.34 -1.40
C ASP A 49 -19.28 9.47 -1.18
N GLY A 50 -18.18 9.46 -1.94
CA GLY A 50 -17.07 10.39 -1.81
C GLY A 50 -15.95 9.94 -0.86
N SER A 51 -16.08 8.76 -0.23
CA SER A 51 -15.03 8.20 0.63
C SER A 51 -13.76 7.87 -0.15
N SER A 52 -12.60 8.11 0.48
CA SER A 52 -11.29 7.85 -0.11
C SER A 52 -10.26 7.51 0.97
N ILE A 53 -9.16 6.86 0.58
CA ILE A 53 -8.00 6.68 1.45
C ILE A 53 -7.10 7.91 1.28
N GLY A 54 -6.85 8.61 2.39
CA GLY A 54 -5.94 9.74 2.45
C GLY A 54 -4.63 9.41 3.18
N LEU A 55 -3.57 10.13 2.83
CA LEU A 55 -2.37 10.25 3.65
C LEU A 55 -2.55 11.46 4.57
N VAL A 56 -2.41 11.25 5.87
CA VAL A 56 -2.48 12.31 6.87
C VAL A 56 -1.10 12.54 7.48
N ARG A 57 -0.72 13.80 7.63
CA ARG A 57 0.45 14.22 8.41
C ARG A 57 -0.03 14.69 9.77
N ARG A 58 0.55 14.14 10.83
CA ARG A 58 0.40 14.68 12.18
C ARG A 58 1.35 15.87 12.35
N LEU A 59 0.81 17.00 12.79
CA LEU A 59 1.56 18.21 13.07
C LEU A 59 2.04 18.23 14.55
N PRO A 60 2.97 19.13 14.93
CA PRO A 60 3.48 19.21 16.30
C PRO A 60 2.43 19.53 17.36
N ASP A 61 1.30 20.12 16.96
CA ASP A 61 0.15 20.43 17.81
C ASP A 61 -0.90 19.30 17.85
N ASP A 62 -0.53 18.10 17.38
CA ASP A 62 -1.38 16.92 17.24
C ASP A 62 -2.55 17.03 16.25
N SER A 63 -2.68 18.16 15.54
CA SER A 63 -3.64 18.27 14.45
C SER A 63 -3.25 17.39 13.25
N LEU A 64 -4.25 17.03 12.44
CA LEU A 64 -4.09 16.20 11.25
C LEU A 64 -4.31 17.03 9.98
N GLU A 65 -3.32 17.02 9.09
CA GLU A 65 -3.39 17.63 7.77
C GLU A 65 -3.51 16.54 6.71
N ALA A 66 -4.50 16.63 5.83
CA ALA A 66 -4.57 15.76 4.66
C ALA A 66 -3.53 16.22 3.63
N VAL A 67 -2.55 15.37 3.34
CA VAL A 67 -1.40 15.71 2.48
C VAL A 67 -1.40 14.97 1.14
N GLY A 68 -2.32 14.01 0.96
CA GLY A 68 -2.45 13.28 -0.29
C GLY A 68 -3.62 12.31 -0.29
N LEU A 69 -3.97 11.82 -1.48
CA LEU A 69 -4.99 10.81 -1.71
C LEU A 69 -4.34 9.58 -2.35
N VAL A 70 -4.70 8.39 -1.88
CA VAL A 70 -4.29 7.12 -2.46
C VAL A 70 -5.38 6.68 -3.44
N THR A 71 -5.11 6.84 -4.73
CA THR A 71 -5.98 6.33 -5.78
C THR A 71 -5.58 4.90 -6.11
N GLY A 72 -6.41 3.92 -5.73
CA GLY A 72 -6.23 2.51 -6.11
C GLY A 72 -6.67 2.20 -7.54
N ALA A 73 -6.56 3.16 -8.47
CA ALA A 73 -7.08 3.10 -9.83
C ALA A 73 -5.95 3.24 -10.86
#